data_AF-A0A7S2BI15-F1
#
_entry.id   AF-A0A7S2BI15-F1
#
_cell.length_a   1.000
_cell.length_b   1.000
_cell.length_c   1.000
_cell.angle_alpha   90.00
_cell.angle_beta   90.00
_cell.angle_gamma   90.00
#
_symmetry.space_group_name_H-M   'P 1'
#
loop_
_entity.id
_entity.type
_entity.pdbx_description
1 polymer ?
#
loop_
_entity_poly.entity_id
_entity_poly.type
_entity_poly.pdbx_seq_one_letter_code
_entity_poly.pdbx_strand_id
1 'polypeptide(L)'
;RSDTLYGTSISSDNINLDPGHLTTLLSRYYGRTFPLGGLGGVPFVGKTGYTAFASHVPANGHVLIVFGPHIGFSPTGEAGKFLRTGQEALSTSCGAVIAANAQITAGGMRADPQDMMQSWLRNKLVTAVAKAAQADSPMVELVKGAYKEVEKEMLDIVNTDFGPGNLVLLGGIQINMPYPMPGYFMPLHFSIRSRNMDPVDLMSTFD
;
A
#
# COMPACT_ATOMS: atom_id res chain seq x y z
N ARG A 1 -11.88 1.72 20.33
CA ARG A 1 -11.17 2.87 19.71
C ARG A 1 -9.88 3.17 20.46
N SER A 2 -9.94 3.38 21.78
CA SER A 2 -8.75 3.67 22.62
C SER A 2 -7.79 2.49 22.79
N ASP A 3 -8.26 1.29 22.46
CA ASP A 3 -7.58 0.01 22.57
C ASP A 3 -6.97 -0.48 21.26
N THR A 4 -7.19 0.20 20.13
CA THR A 4 -6.65 -0.20 18.82
C THR A 4 -5.60 0.79 18.35
N LEU A 5 -4.40 0.30 18.06
CA LEU A 5 -3.37 1.05 17.35
C LEU A 5 -3.55 0.88 15.84
N TYR A 6 -3.62 2.01 15.14
CA TYR A 6 -3.81 2.04 13.69
C TYR A 6 -2.52 2.41 12.95
N GLY A 7 -2.16 1.60 11.96
CA GLY A 7 -1.03 1.82 11.07
C GLY A 7 -1.43 1.79 9.60
N THR A 8 -0.66 2.49 8.77
CA THR A 8 -0.87 2.49 7.31
C THR A 8 0.43 2.28 6.56
N SER A 9 0.45 1.35 5.59
CA SER A 9 1.52 1.22 4.60
C SER A 9 0.99 1.55 3.22
N ILE A 10 0.92 2.85 2.90
CA ILE A 10 0.48 3.38 1.61
C ILE A 10 1.57 4.23 0.97
N SER A 11 1.41 4.56 -0.31
CA SER A 11 2.41 5.36 -1.02
C SER A 11 2.47 6.80 -0.52
N SER A 12 3.68 7.35 -0.45
CA SER A 12 3.95 8.76 -0.09
C SER A 12 3.30 9.80 -1.01
N ASP A 13 2.67 9.38 -2.11
CA ASP A 13 1.93 10.26 -3.00
C ASP A 13 0.76 10.95 -2.25
N ASN A 14 0.68 12.27 -2.35
CA ASN A 14 -0.25 13.10 -1.57
C ASN A 14 -1.72 12.84 -1.91
N ILE A 15 -2.04 12.38 -3.12
CA ILE A 15 -3.43 12.06 -3.51
C ILE A 15 -3.98 10.93 -2.65
N ASN A 16 -3.12 10.08 -2.08
CA ASN A 16 -3.57 8.98 -1.24
C ASN A 16 -4.17 9.46 0.09
N LEU A 17 -4.02 10.75 0.42
CA LEU A 17 -4.51 11.38 1.63
C LEU A 17 -5.82 12.14 1.42
N ASP A 18 -6.43 12.05 0.22
CA ASP A 18 -7.70 12.72 -0.04
C ASP A 18 -8.78 12.26 0.97
N PRO A 19 -9.69 13.16 1.41
CA PRO A 19 -10.66 12.89 2.48
C PRO A 19 -11.57 11.67 2.28
N GLY A 20 -11.80 11.27 1.02
CA GLY A 20 -12.66 10.15 0.66
C GLY A 20 -11.98 8.78 0.73
N HIS A 21 -10.66 8.72 0.90
CA HIS A 21 -9.96 7.44 0.97
C HIS A 21 -10.13 6.75 2.32
N LEU A 22 -10.23 5.42 2.27
CA LEU A 22 -10.37 4.55 3.44
C LEU A 22 -9.32 4.86 4.51
N THR A 23 -8.06 5.01 4.12
CA THR A 23 -6.95 5.28 5.04
C THR A 23 -7.08 6.61 5.78
N THR A 24 -7.55 7.66 5.08
CA THR A 24 -7.85 8.97 5.67
C THR A 24 -9.05 8.90 6.60
N LEU A 25 -10.11 8.20 6.20
CA LEU A 25 -11.31 7.99 7.03
C LEU A 25 -10.96 7.25 8.33
N LEU A 26 -10.20 6.16 8.25
CA LEU A 26 -9.74 5.41 9.42
C LEU A 26 -8.75 6.21 10.28
N SER A 27 -7.87 7.02 9.67
CA SER A 27 -7.00 7.93 10.44
C SER A 27 -7.81 8.91 11.29
N ARG A 28 -8.92 9.46 10.74
CA ARG A 28 -9.84 10.32 11.51
C ARG A 28 -10.58 9.53 12.59
N TYR A 29 -11.02 8.31 12.26
CA TYR A 29 -11.75 7.44 13.19
C TYR A 29 -10.88 6.97 14.37
N TYR A 30 -9.62 6.61 14.17
CA TYR A 30 -8.72 6.20 15.26
C TYR A 30 -8.00 7.41 15.91
N GLY A 31 -7.80 8.51 15.17
CA GLY A 31 -7.28 9.78 15.64
C GLY A 31 -5.75 9.94 15.54
N ARG A 32 -5.02 8.83 15.42
CA ARG A 32 -3.57 8.82 15.13
C ARG A 32 -3.26 7.65 14.21
N THR A 33 -2.22 7.81 13.41
CA THR A 33 -1.77 6.78 12.46
C THR A 33 -0.26 6.67 12.52
N PHE A 34 0.25 5.44 12.56
CA PHE A 34 1.67 5.18 12.37
C PHE A 34 1.96 4.92 10.88
N PRO A 35 2.79 5.74 10.22
CA PRO A 35 3.14 5.52 8.82
C PRO A 35 4.20 4.42 8.70
N LEU A 36 3.80 3.29 8.13
CA LEU A 36 4.66 2.13 7.87
C LEU A 36 5.22 2.15 6.43
N GLY A 37 4.58 2.89 5.53
CA GLY A 37 4.80 2.83 4.08
C GLY A 37 5.97 3.66 3.55
N GLY A 38 5.95 3.87 2.24
CA GLY A 38 6.89 4.70 1.47
C GLY A 38 6.58 4.58 -0.02
N LEU A 39 7.56 4.73 -0.92
CA LEU A 39 7.28 4.65 -2.36
C LEU A 39 6.58 3.34 -2.76
N GLY A 40 5.52 3.44 -3.59
CA GLY A 40 4.75 2.27 -4.02
C GLY A 40 3.90 1.59 -2.94
N GLY A 41 3.87 2.10 -1.70
CA GLY A 41 3.11 1.50 -0.59
C GLY A 41 3.82 0.36 0.14
N VAL A 42 5.09 0.12 -0.19
CA VAL A 42 5.95 -0.87 0.46
C VAL A 42 6.21 -0.47 1.92
N PRO A 43 6.18 -1.41 2.88
CA PRO A 43 6.39 -1.09 4.29
C PRO A 43 7.87 -0.87 4.62
N PHE A 44 8.46 0.22 4.12
CA PHE A 44 9.89 0.50 4.22
C PHE A 44 10.39 0.80 5.63
N VAL A 45 9.50 0.96 6.62
CA VAL A 45 9.90 0.99 8.04
C VAL A 45 10.60 -0.30 8.48
N GLY A 46 10.36 -1.41 7.78
CA GLY A 46 10.98 -2.70 8.03
C GLY A 46 10.69 -3.27 9.42
N LYS A 47 11.44 -4.30 9.81
CA LYS A 47 11.28 -4.99 11.10
C LYS A 47 11.50 -4.04 12.29
N THR A 48 12.51 -3.18 12.22
CA THR A 48 12.80 -2.21 13.29
C THR A 48 11.64 -1.25 13.51
N GLY A 49 11.11 -0.65 12.44
CA GLY A 49 9.99 0.27 12.59
C GLY A 49 8.67 -0.42 12.90
N TYR A 50 8.46 -1.67 12.47
CA TYR A 50 7.35 -2.49 12.95
C TYR A 50 7.44 -2.75 14.46
N THR A 51 8.61 -3.09 14.99
CA THR A 51 8.80 -3.27 16.45
C THR A 51 8.54 -1.97 17.21
N ALA A 52 8.97 -0.81 16.68
CA ALA A 52 8.66 0.50 17.26
C ALA A 52 7.16 0.82 17.21
N PHE A 53 6.47 0.42 16.14
CA PHE A 53 5.01 0.52 16.05
C PHE A 53 4.33 -0.38 17.10
N ALA A 54 4.73 -1.64 17.18
CA ALA A 54 4.15 -2.64 18.07
C ALA A 54 4.32 -2.29 19.57
N SER A 55 5.39 -1.58 19.95
CA SER A 55 5.59 -1.12 21.33
C SER A 55 4.61 -0.02 21.76
N HIS A 56 3.90 0.61 20.81
CA HIS A 56 2.87 1.62 21.08
C HIS A 56 1.47 1.02 21.25
N VAL A 57 1.32 -0.30 21.13
CA VAL A 57 0.02 -0.96 21.30
C VAL A 57 -0.43 -0.79 22.76
N PRO A 58 -1.69 -0.35 23.02
CA PRO A 58 -2.23 -0.29 24.38
C PRO A 58 -2.15 -1.63 25.10
N ALA A 59 -2.13 -1.63 26.43
CA ALA A 59 -2.15 -2.88 27.19
C ALA A 59 -3.38 -3.74 26.81
N ASN A 60 -3.13 -4.98 26.39
CA ASN A 60 -4.15 -5.90 25.83
C ASN A 60 -4.90 -5.37 24.59
N GLY A 61 -4.35 -4.34 23.94
CA GLY A 61 -4.93 -3.69 22.78
C GLY A 61 -4.78 -4.50 21.50
N HIS A 62 -5.24 -3.93 20.39
CA HIS A 62 -5.27 -4.54 19.08
C HIS A 62 -4.52 -3.68 18.06
N VAL A 63 -4.19 -4.27 16.93
CA VAL A 63 -3.56 -3.59 15.81
C VAL A 63 -4.43 -3.72 14.57
N LEU A 64 -4.61 -2.62 13.85
CA LEU A 64 -5.12 -2.63 12.48
C LEU A 64 -4.07 -1.98 11.56
N ILE A 65 -3.67 -2.70 10.51
CA ILE A 65 -2.83 -2.16 9.45
C ILE A 65 -3.58 -2.22 8.13
N VAL A 66 -3.72 -1.06 7.49
CA VAL A 66 -4.17 -0.97 6.09
C VAL A 66 -2.97 -0.75 5.19
N PHE A 67 -2.81 -1.58 4.15
CA PHE A 67 -1.63 -1.53 3.31
C PHE A 67 -1.92 -1.79 1.83
N GLY A 68 -1.01 -1.31 0.99
CA GLY A 68 -1.07 -1.59 -0.44
C GLY A 68 -0.52 -0.47 -1.31
N PRO A 69 -0.30 -0.77 -2.61
CA PRO A 69 -0.02 0.24 -3.61
C PRO A 69 -1.29 1.03 -3.96
N HIS A 70 -1.12 1.98 -4.88
CA HIS A 70 -2.25 2.71 -5.45
C HIS A 70 -2.15 2.79 -6.96
N ILE A 71 -3.27 3.10 -7.60
CA ILE A 71 -3.36 3.47 -9.01
C ILE A 71 -4.29 4.67 -9.16
N GLY A 72 -3.99 5.54 -10.13
CA GLY A 72 -4.87 6.64 -10.52
C GLY A 72 -5.54 6.39 -11.86
N PHE A 73 -6.70 7.01 -12.06
CA PHE A 73 -7.38 7.07 -13.35
C PHE A 73 -7.53 8.52 -13.83
N SER A 74 -7.34 8.73 -15.13
CA SER A 74 -7.65 10.03 -15.76
C SER A 74 -9.17 10.25 -15.83
N PRO A 75 -9.62 11.49 -16.10
CA PRO A 75 -11.03 11.80 -16.41
C PRO A 75 -11.63 10.96 -17.57
N THR A 76 -10.79 10.45 -18.47
CA THR A 76 -11.20 9.61 -19.60
C THR A 76 -11.05 8.12 -19.34
N GLY A 77 -10.69 7.71 -18.11
CA GLY A 77 -10.55 6.31 -17.71
C GLY A 77 -9.19 5.69 -18.01
N GLU A 78 -8.16 6.49 -18.34
CA GLU A 78 -6.81 5.99 -18.56
C GLU A 78 -6.17 5.59 -17.22
N ALA A 79 -5.83 4.30 -17.08
CA ALA A 79 -5.18 3.77 -15.90
C ALA A 79 -3.71 4.23 -15.78
N GLY A 80 -3.26 4.54 -14.58
CA GLY A 80 -1.89 5.01 -14.33
C GLY A 80 -1.71 6.53 -14.43
N LYS A 81 -2.80 7.28 -14.62
CA LYS A 81 -2.80 8.74 -14.80
C LYS A 81 -3.68 9.42 -13.76
N PHE A 82 -3.37 10.67 -13.44
CA PHE A 82 -4.20 11.46 -12.55
C PHE A 82 -4.05 12.95 -12.85
N LEU A 83 -5.16 13.70 -12.80
CA LEU A 83 -5.16 15.16 -12.87
C LEU A 83 -5.13 15.72 -11.45
N ARG A 84 -3.98 16.23 -11.02
CA ARG A 84 -3.79 16.75 -9.66
C ARG A 84 -4.35 18.16 -9.56
N THR A 85 -4.91 18.49 -8.40
CA THR A 85 -5.42 19.84 -8.11
C THR A 85 -4.34 20.89 -8.37
N GLY A 86 -4.66 21.89 -9.19
CA GLY A 86 -3.75 22.97 -9.55
C GLY A 86 -2.73 22.65 -10.66
N GLN A 87 -2.82 21.47 -11.30
CA GLN A 87 -2.03 21.14 -12.49
C GLN A 87 -2.90 21.17 -13.75
N GLU A 88 -2.32 21.60 -14.87
CA GLU A 88 -2.99 21.62 -16.18
C GLU A 88 -2.86 20.31 -16.94
N ALA A 89 -1.89 19.47 -16.57
CA ALA A 89 -1.55 18.24 -17.28
C ALA A 89 -1.68 17.00 -16.40
N LEU A 90 -2.00 15.87 -17.03
CA LEU A 90 -2.00 14.56 -16.39
C LEU A 90 -0.58 14.16 -15.97
N SER A 91 -0.46 13.64 -14.76
CA SER A 91 0.77 13.04 -14.24
C SER A 91 0.57 11.56 -13.95
N THR A 92 1.65 10.84 -13.66
CA THR A 92 1.61 9.39 -13.36
C THR A 92 1.08 9.12 -11.95
N SER A 93 0.40 7.98 -11.79
CA SER A 93 -0.14 7.51 -10.50
C SER A 93 -0.36 5.98 -10.51
N CYS A 94 0.39 5.16 -9.78
CA CYS A 94 1.50 5.49 -8.88
C CYS A 94 2.79 5.84 -9.65
N GLY A 95 3.32 7.04 -9.41
CA GLY A 95 4.54 7.52 -10.07
C GLY A 95 5.76 6.62 -9.85
N ALA A 96 5.96 6.10 -8.63
CA ALA A 96 7.10 5.24 -8.30
C ALA A 96 7.06 3.88 -9.02
N VAL A 97 5.89 3.24 -9.04
CA VAL A 97 5.68 1.95 -9.72
C VAL A 97 5.84 2.10 -11.24
N ILE A 98 5.29 3.17 -11.83
CA ILE A 98 5.43 3.46 -13.26
C ILE A 98 6.87 3.81 -13.62
N ALA A 99 7.58 4.56 -12.77
CA ALA A 99 8.99 4.84 -12.95
C ALA A 99 9.83 3.55 -12.89
N ALA A 100 9.53 2.64 -11.96
CA ALA A 100 10.22 1.35 -11.88
C ALA A 100 10.01 0.54 -13.17
N ASN A 101 8.80 0.51 -13.70
CA ASN A 101 8.49 -0.11 -14.99
C ASN A 101 9.33 0.46 -16.14
N ALA A 102 9.41 1.79 -16.25
CA ALA A 102 10.21 2.46 -17.27
C ALA A 102 11.71 2.13 -17.11
N GLN A 103 12.23 2.17 -15.89
CA GLN A 103 13.63 1.88 -15.58
C GLN A 103 14.01 0.43 -15.89
N ILE A 104 13.13 -0.54 -15.59
CA ILE A 104 13.33 -1.95 -15.92
C ILE A 104 13.33 -2.15 -17.43
N THR A 105 12.36 -1.56 -18.14
CA THR A 105 12.23 -1.67 -19.61
C THR A 105 13.42 -1.04 -20.34
N ALA A 106 14.02 0.00 -19.78
CA ALA A 106 15.22 0.65 -20.31
C ALA A 106 16.53 -0.15 -20.07
N GLY A 107 16.46 -1.39 -19.56
CA GLY A 107 17.62 -2.24 -19.28
C GLY A 107 18.09 -2.23 -17.82
N GLY A 108 17.32 -1.62 -16.93
CA GLY A 108 17.62 -1.54 -15.50
C GLY A 108 18.55 -0.38 -15.14
N MET A 109 18.74 -0.19 -13.83
CA MET A 109 19.64 0.82 -13.26
C MET A 109 20.35 0.24 -12.05
N ARG A 110 21.59 0.69 -11.79
CA ARG A 110 22.31 0.35 -10.55
C ARG A 110 21.51 0.80 -9.32
N ALA A 111 21.72 0.10 -8.20
CA ALA A 111 21.19 0.54 -6.93
C ALA A 111 21.83 1.88 -6.53
N ASP A 112 21.01 2.81 -6.05
CA ASP A 112 21.42 4.13 -5.62
C ASP A 112 21.13 4.26 -4.11
N PRO A 113 22.16 4.45 -3.27
CA PRO A 113 21.99 4.65 -1.83
C PRO A 113 21.19 5.90 -1.45
N GLN A 114 21.07 6.89 -2.35
CA GLN A 114 20.21 8.06 -2.17
C GLN A 114 18.77 7.82 -2.65
N ASP A 115 18.53 6.73 -3.38
CA ASP A 115 17.21 6.36 -3.95
C ASP A 115 16.90 4.87 -3.68
N MET A 116 17.07 4.46 -2.42
CA MET A 116 16.97 3.06 -2.01
C MET A 116 15.57 2.49 -2.20
N MET A 117 14.52 3.27 -1.93
CA MET A 117 13.14 2.82 -2.08
C MET A 117 12.80 2.50 -3.54
N GLN A 118 13.20 3.36 -4.47
CA GLN A 118 13.00 3.12 -5.89
C GLN A 118 13.91 1.99 -6.41
N SER A 119 15.15 1.91 -5.91
CA SER A 119 16.06 0.80 -6.21
C SER A 119 15.45 -0.55 -5.81
N TRP A 120 14.80 -0.60 -4.64
CA TRP A 120 14.06 -1.77 -4.19
C TRP A 120 12.90 -2.11 -5.14
N LEU A 121 12.08 -1.12 -5.52
CA LEU A 121 10.96 -1.32 -6.43
C LEU A 121 11.42 -1.88 -7.79
N ARG A 122 12.48 -1.31 -8.38
CA ARG A 122 13.06 -1.83 -9.63
C ARG A 122 13.45 -3.30 -9.52
N ASN A 123 14.10 -3.68 -8.42
CA ASN A 123 14.58 -5.06 -8.25
C ASN A 123 13.43 -6.05 -8.07
N LYS A 124 12.33 -5.64 -7.43
CA LYS A 124 11.23 -6.54 -7.07
C LYS A 124 10.16 -6.64 -8.16
N LEU A 125 10.00 -5.58 -8.97
CA LEU A 125 8.94 -5.52 -9.97
C LEU A 125 9.30 -6.13 -11.33
N VAL A 126 10.50 -6.73 -11.51
CA VAL A 126 10.94 -7.29 -12.80
C VAL A 126 9.91 -8.27 -13.39
N THR A 127 9.41 -9.20 -12.59
CA THR A 127 8.39 -10.16 -13.04
C THR A 127 7.04 -9.50 -13.30
N ALA A 128 6.65 -8.53 -12.48
CA ALA A 128 5.40 -7.78 -12.66
C ALA A 128 5.41 -6.97 -13.97
N VAL A 129 6.54 -6.34 -14.30
CA VAL A 129 6.75 -5.60 -15.55
C VAL A 129 6.64 -6.52 -16.76
N ALA A 130 7.30 -7.68 -16.73
CA ALA A 130 7.24 -8.64 -17.82
C ALA A 130 5.80 -9.14 -18.09
N LYS A 131 5.00 -9.34 -17.03
CA LYS A 131 3.58 -9.71 -17.15
C LYS A 131 2.72 -8.56 -17.67
N ALA A 132 2.92 -7.36 -17.12
CA ALA A 132 2.19 -6.16 -17.53
C ALA A 132 2.35 -5.86 -19.02
N ALA A 133 3.55 -6.08 -19.58
CA ALA A 133 3.83 -5.87 -21.01
C ALA A 133 2.99 -6.75 -21.96
N GLN A 134 2.38 -7.84 -21.45
CA GLN A 134 1.58 -8.78 -22.23
C GLN A 134 0.08 -8.71 -21.90
N ALA A 135 -0.33 -7.83 -21.00
CA ALA A 135 -1.70 -7.73 -20.52
C ALA A 135 -2.53 -6.73 -21.32
N ASP A 136 -3.84 -6.94 -21.42
CA ASP A 136 -4.77 -6.00 -22.05
C ASP A 136 -4.82 -4.65 -21.32
N SER A 137 -4.57 -4.65 -20.01
CA SER A 137 -4.49 -3.46 -19.16
C SER A 137 -3.15 -3.41 -18.42
N PRO A 138 -2.06 -2.99 -19.09
CA PRO A 138 -0.70 -3.08 -18.54
C PRO A 138 -0.54 -2.40 -17.17
N MET A 139 -1.07 -1.19 -16.98
CA MET A 139 -0.93 -0.45 -15.71
C MET A 139 -1.72 -1.11 -14.57
N VAL A 140 -2.87 -1.72 -14.87
CA VAL A 140 -3.66 -2.47 -13.89
C VAL A 140 -2.92 -3.75 -13.48
N GLU A 141 -2.35 -4.48 -14.44
CA GLU A 141 -1.57 -5.69 -14.15
C GLU A 141 -0.28 -5.35 -13.38
N LEU A 142 0.38 -4.24 -13.72
CA LEU A 142 1.57 -3.76 -13.02
C LEU A 142 1.27 -3.46 -11.55
N VAL A 143 0.18 -2.76 -11.23
CA VAL A 143 -0.17 -2.45 -9.83
C VAL A 143 -0.59 -3.70 -9.06
N LYS A 144 -1.25 -4.67 -9.71
CA LYS A 144 -1.53 -5.99 -9.11
C LYS A 144 -0.26 -6.76 -8.79
N GLY A 145 0.74 -6.70 -9.68
CA GLY A 145 2.06 -7.24 -9.43
C GLY A 145 2.78 -6.54 -8.27
N ALA A 146 2.69 -5.21 -8.20
CA ALA A 146 3.23 -4.44 -7.08
C ALA A 146 2.56 -4.79 -5.74
N TYR A 147 1.23 -5.01 -5.75
CA TYR A 147 0.51 -5.45 -4.56
C TYR A 147 1.07 -6.76 -3.99
N LYS A 148 1.37 -7.74 -4.84
CA LYS A 148 1.94 -9.03 -4.40
C LYS A 148 3.28 -8.86 -3.68
N GLU A 149 4.15 -7.98 -4.19
CA GLU A 149 5.42 -7.68 -3.53
C GLU A 149 5.22 -6.92 -2.21
N VAL A 150 4.28 -5.96 -2.16
CA VAL A 150 3.95 -5.21 -0.93
C VAL A 150 3.36 -6.14 0.14
N GLU A 151 2.45 -7.04 -0.24
CA GLU A 151 1.85 -8.04 0.65
C GLU A 151 2.91 -8.97 1.23
N LYS A 152 3.80 -9.49 0.39
CA LYS A 152 4.91 -10.33 0.83
C LYS A 152 5.77 -9.63 1.88
N GLU A 153 6.22 -8.40 1.60
CA GLU A 153 7.04 -7.65 2.55
C GLU A 153 6.28 -7.31 3.84
N MET A 154 4.97 -7.03 3.77
CA MET A 154 4.15 -6.82 4.95
C MET A 154 4.12 -8.09 5.81
N LEU A 155 3.85 -9.25 5.21
CA LEU A 155 3.83 -10.54 5.92
C LEU A 155 5.20 -10.91 6.51
N ASP A 156 6.30 -10.51 5.86
CA ASP A 156 7.67 -10.78 6.30
C ASP A 156 8.10 -9.93 7.53
N ILE A 157 7.48 -8.77 7.76
CA ILE A 157 7.86 -7.87 8.88
C ILE A 157 6.91 -7.95 10.08
N VAL A 158 5.65 -8.32 9.88
CA VAL A 158 4.65 -8.35 10.95
C VAL A 158 4.85 -9.55 11.87
N ASN A 159 4.55 -9.36 13.15
CA ASN A 159 4.48 -10.41 14.16
C ASN A 159 3.45 -10.03 15.24
N THR A 160 3.18 -10.93 16.17
CA THR A 160 2.19 -10.73 17.25
C THR A 160 2.85 -10.53 18.62
N ASP A 161 4.07 -9.97 18.64
CA ASP A 161 4.86 -9.77 19.87
C ASP A 161 4.52 -8.45 20.59
N PHE A 162 3.23 -8.20 20.80
CA PHE A 162 2.72 -7.01 21.48
C PHE A 162 1.65 -7.30 22.55
N GLY A 163 1.52 -8.57 22.98
CA GLY A 163 0.59 -9.00 24.03
C GLY A 163 -0.50 -9.94 23.51
N PRO A 164 -1.63 -10.09 24.24
CA PRO A 164 -2.72 -11.00 23.86
C PRO A 164 -3.62 -10.45 22.75
N GLY A 165 -3.29 -9.28 22.22
CA GLY A 165 -4.04 -8.59 21.20
C GLY A 165 -4.10 -9.29 19.85
N ASN A 166 -5.07 -8.90 19.04
CA ASN A 166 -5.17 -9.31 17.64
C ASN A 166 -4.44 -8.33 16.72
N LEU A 167 -3.75 -8.88 15.73
CA LEU A 167 -3.28 -8.18 14.54
C LEU A 167 -4.31 -8.38 13.42
N VAL A 168 -4.90 -7.29 12.95
CA VAL A 168 -5.76 -7.26 11.78
C VAL A 168 -5.00 -6.63 10.61
N LEU A 169 -4.95 -7.35 9.49
CA LEU A 169 -4.34 -6.89 8.25
C LEU A 169 -5.42 -6.71 7.19
N LEU A 170 -5.50 -5.50 6.61
CA LEU A 170 -6.34 -5.19 5.46
C LEU A 170 -5.45 -4.70 4.30
N GLY A 171 -5.14 -5.62 3.40
CA GLY A 171 -4.35 -5.36 2.19
C GLY A 171 -5.23 -5.15 0.98
N GLY A 172 -4.84 -4.24 0.09
CA GLY A 172 -5.57 -4.01 -1.14
C GLY A 172 -4.90 -3.03 -2.08
N ILE A 173 -5.66 -2.53 -3.06
CA ILE A 173 -5.21 -1.48 -3.96
C ILE A 173 -6.07 -0.24 -3.73
N GLN A 174 -5.41 0.87 -3.40
CA GLN A 174 -6.08 2.17 -3.35
C GLN A 174 -6.29 2.73 -4.76
N ILE A 175 -7.51 3.10 -5.09
CA ILE A 175 -7.89 3.56 -6.42
C ILE A 175 -8.25 5.04 -6.33
N ASN A 176 -7.45 5.88 -6.97
CA ASN A 176 -7.62 7.33 -7.03
C ASN A 176 -8.40 7.68 -8.29
N MET A 177 -9.60 8.22 -8.12
CA MET A 177 -10.50 8.58 -9.21
C MET A 177 -10.49 10.09 -9.46
N PRO A 178 -10.73 10.54 -10.70
CA PRO A 178 -10.79 11.96 -11.01
C PRO A 178 -11.94 12.64 -10.25
N TYR A 179 -11.72 13.87 -9.78
CA TYR A 179 -12.79 14.65 -9.15
C TYR A 179 -13.98 14.85 -10.11
N PRO A 180 -15.24 14.76 -9.65
CA PRO A 180 -15.69 14.60 -8.25
C PRO A 180 -15.90 13.15 -7.78
N MET A 181 -15.41 12.15 -8.52
CA MET A 181 -15.62 10.75 -8.14
C MET A 181 -14.90 10.43 -6.83
N PRO A 182 -15.51 9.63 -5.94
CA PRO A 182 -14.83 9.18 -4.74
C PRO A 182 -13.68 8.23 -5.10
N GLY A 183 -12.66 8.20 -4.25
CA GLY A 183 -11.67 7.13 -4.27
C GLY A 183 -12.27 5.80 -3.80
N TYR A 184 -11.68 4.70 -4.27
CA TYR A 184 -12.07 3.35 -3.86
C TYR A 184 -10.89 2.62 -3.22
N PHE A 185 -11.18 1.50 -2.57
CA PHE A 185 -10.19 0.55 -2.08
C PHE A 185 -10.65 -0.85 -2.50
N MET A 186 -9.81 -1.57 -3.23
CA MET A 186 -10.08 -2.96 -3.63
C MET A 186 -9.38 -3.89 -2.63
N PRO A 187 -10.09 -4.51 -1.68
CA PRO A 187 -9.49 -5.46 -0.75
C PRO A 187 -9.02 -6.71 -1.49
N LEU A 188 -7.81 -7.15 -1.16
CA LEU A 188 -7.17 -8.37 -1.70
C LEU A 188 -6.62 -9.26 -0.59
N HIS A 189 -6.61 -8.77 0.64
CA HIS A 189 -6.24 -9.49 1.85
C HIS A 189 -7.03 -8.93 3.01
N PHE A 190 -7.69 -9.80 3.76
CA PHE A 190 -8.27 -9.43 5.03
C PHE A 190 -8.11 -10.59 6.00
N SER A 191 -7.30 -10.40 7.03
CA SER A 191 -7.06 -11.47 8.00
C SER A 191 -6.88 -10.95 9.41
N ILE A 192 -7.10 -11.85 10.36
CA ILE A 192 -6.82 -11.65 11.77
C ILE A 192 -5.86 -12.74 12.26
N ARG A 193 -4.92 -12.38 13.13
CA ARG A 193 -4.00 -13.32 13.78
C ARG A 193 -3.65 -12.86 15.19
N SER A 194 -3.23 -13.79 16.05
CA SER A 194 -2.71 -13.48 17.38
C SER A 194 -1.60 -14.46 17.74
N ARG A 195 -0.99 -14.28 18.92
CA ARG A 195 0.04 -15.22 19.42
C ARG A 195 -0.46 -16.66 19.50
N ASN A 196 -1.75 -16.86 19.75
CA ASN A 196 -2.35 -18.18 20.00
C ASN A 196 -3.31 -18.62 18.88
N MET A 197 -3.32 -17.90 17.76
CA MET A 197 -4.26 -18.12 16.67
C MET A 197 -3.55 -17.93 15.35
N ASP A 198 -3.51 -19.01 14.57
CA ASP A 198 -3.06 -18.96 13.17
C ASP A 198 -3.87 -17.92 12.38
N PRO A 199 -3.30 -17.33 11.31
CA PRO A 199 -4.03 -16.37 10.49
C PRO A 199 -5.36 -16.93 9.99
N VAL A 200 -6.46 -16.24 10.32
CA VAL A 200 -7.81 -16.53 9.83
C VAL A 200 -8.11 -15.57 8.70
N ASP A 201 -8.45 -16.12 7.53
CA ASP A 201 -8.91 -15.35 6.37
C ASP A 201 -10.36 -14.88 6.60
N LEU A 202 -10.60 -13.59 6.35
CA LEU A 202 -11.86 -12.88 6.51
C LEU A 202 -12.37 -12.31 5.18
N MET A 203 -11.75 -12.65 4.04
CA MET A 203 -12.12 -12.11 2.73
C MET A 203 -13.58 -12.36 2.34
N SER A 204 -14.18 -13.46 2.80
CA SER A 204 -15.60 -13.77 2.57
C SER A 204 -16.58 -12.76 3.19
N THR A 205 -16.09 -11.84 4.02
CA THR A 205 -16.89 -10.71 4.52
C THR A 205 -17.24 -9.70 3.41
N PHE A 206 -16.56 -9.74 2.27
CA PHE A 206 -16.80 -8.87 1.12
C PHE A 206 -17.64 -9.51 0.01
N ASP A 207 -18.07 -10.77 0.19
CA ASP A 207 -18.90 -11.51 -0.77
C ASP A 207 -20.39 -11.10 -0.74
#